data_AF-A0A938ZH13-F1
#
_entry.id   AF-A0A938ZH13-F1
#
_cell.length_a   1.000
_cell.length_b   1.000
_cell.length_c   1.000
_cell.angle_alpha   90.00
_cell.angle_beta   90.00
_cell.angle_gamma   90.00
#
_symmetry.space_group_name_H-M   'P 1'
#
loop_
_entity.id
_entity.type
_entity.pdbx_description
1 polymer ?
#
loop_
_entity_poly.entity_id
_entity_poly.type
_entity_poly.pdbx_seq_one_letter_code
_entity_poly.pdbx_strand_id
1 'polypeptide(L)'
;MGLFDRIKRVVSSNLNDLVNKAEDPEKMLEQAILEMQEDLVQLRQGVAQTIAAQKRSEKQYNDAQNEINKWQRNAQLALQKGDENLARQALERKKTYTDTSTALKASLDTQSTQVETLKRNLIQLESKISEAKTKKEMLKARITTAKAQEQLQGMVRGMNTSSAMSAFERMEEKVLMQESRAQALGELAGADLETQFAQLEGGSDVDDELAALKAQMLPPATPVTQAQLPPQQETTAPNPKSNEVVDSELDSLRKQLDQL
;
A
#
# COMPACT_ATOMS: atom_id res chain seq x y z
N MET A 1 -32.91 5.37 -18.31
CA MET A 1 -31.75 5.48 -17.39
C MET A 1 -31.06 4.13 -17.34
N GLY A 2 -29.90 4.01 -17.98
CA GLY A 2 -29.15 2.76 -18.05
C GLY A 2 -28.33 2.49 -16.79
N LEU A 3 -27.79 1.27 -16.68
CA LEU A 3 -26.82 0.90 -15.65
C LEU A 3 -25.60 1.85 -15.67
N PHE A 4 -25.12 2.21 -16.86
CA PHE A 4 -24.07 3.21 -17.08
C PHE A 4 -24.41 4.60 -16.52
N ASP A 5 -25.67 5.05 -16.52
CA ASP A 5 -26.06 6.33 -15.90
C ASP A 5 -25.93 6.27 -14.37
N ARG A 6 -26.14 5.09 -13.77
CA ARG A 6 -25.99 4.87 -12.33
C ARG A 6 -24.52 4.85 -11.96
N ILE A 7 -23.70 4.06 -12.66
CA ILE A 7 -22.24 4.00 -12.48
C ILE A 7 -21.62 5.39 -12.64
N LYS A 8 -21.95 6.13 -13.71
CA LYS A 8 -21.46 7.49 -13.96
C LYS A 8 -21.82 8.45 -12.82
N ARG A 9 -23.04 8.35 -12.28
CA ARG A 9 -23.54 9.21 -11.20
C ARG A 9 -22.89 8.90 -9.85
N VAL A 10 -22.65 7.62 -9.54
CA VAL A 10 -21.88 7.20 -8.35
C VAL A 10 -20.47 7.78 -8.40
N VAL A 11 -19.81 7.74 -9.56
CA VAL A 11 -18.47 8.32 -9.75
C VAL A 11 -18.48 9.85 -9.73
N SER A 12 -19.46 10.51 -10.37
CA SER A 12 -19.42 11.98 -10.55
C SER A 12 -20.03 12.80 -9.41
N SER A 13 -20.91 12.23 -8.59
CA SER A 13 -21.73 13.00 -7.63
C SER A 13 -21.26 12.94 -6.18
N ASN A 14 -20.47 11.93 -5.81
CA ASN A 14 -20.21 11.59 -4.40
C ASN A 14 -18.72 11.62 -4.00
N LEU A 15 -17.80 11.84 -4.94
CA LEU A 15 -16.36 11.63 -4.74
C LEU A 15 -15.71 12.62 -3.75
N ASN A 16 -16.42 13.68 -3.36
CA ASN A 16 -15.96 14.66 -2.35
C ASN A 16 -16.43 14.32 -0.92
N ASP A 17 -17.66 13.82 -0.76
CA ASP A 17 -18.28 13.61 0.57
C ASP A 17 -18.18 12.16 1.06
N LEU A 18 -18.17 11.17 0.17
CA LEU A 18 -18.09 9.76 0.54
C LEU A 18 -16.65 9.32 0.89
N VAL A 19 -15.63 10.03 0.40
CA VAL A 19 -14.22 9.82 0.80
C VAL A 19 -14.03 10.05 2.30
N ASN A 20 -14.74 11.02 2.88
CA ASN A 20 -14.69 11.33 4.31
C ASN A 20 -15.58 10.43 5.18
N LYS A 21 -16.22 9.39 4.61
CA LYS A 21 -17.28 8.64 5.29
C LYS A 21 -17.38 7.15 4.95
N ALA A 22 -16.54 6.63 4.07
CA ALA A 22 -16.45 5.20 3.79
C ALA A 22 -15.55 4.50 4.83
N GLU A 23 -16.14 3.67 5.69
CA GLU A 23 -15.39 2.91 6.72
C GLU A 23 -14.32 1.98 6.12
N ASP A 24 -14.51 1.51 4.89
CA ASP A 24 -13.43 0.87 4.13
C ASP A 24 -13.59 1.05 2.59
N PRO A 25 -12.85 1.98 1.96
CA PRO A 25 -12.92 2.19 0.52
C PRO A 25 -12.40 0.98 -0.29
N GLU A 26 -11.61 0.09 0.32
CA GLU A 26 -11.16 -1.14 -0.34
C GLU A 26 -12.33 -2.10 -0.59
N LYS A 27 -13.18 -2.32 0.42
CA LYS A 27 -14.38 -3.17 0.33
C LYS A 27 -15.38 -2.62 -0.69
N MET A 28 -15.55 -1.29 -0.77
CA MET A 28 -16.45 -0.68 -1.75
C MET A 28 -16.00 -0.95 -3.20
N LEU A 29 -14.69 -0.88 -3.46
CA LEU A 29 -14.15 -1.20 -4.80
C LEU A 29 -14.20 -2.70 -5.10
N GLU A 30 -14.03 -3.56 -4.08
CA GLU A 30 -14.20 -5.01 -4.21
C GLU A 30 -15.66 -5.38 -4.55
N GLN A 31 -16.62 -4.84 -3.81
CA GLN A 31 -18.06 -5.06 -4.05
C GLN A 31 -18.47 -4.56 -5.44
N ALA A 32 -18.05 -3.37 -5.85
CA ALA A 32 -18.36 -2.84 -7.19
C ALA A 32 -17.85 -3.77 -8.33
N ILE A 33 -16.70 -4.42 -8.15
CA ILE A 33 -16.19 -5.40 -9.11
C ILE A 33 -17.02 -6.69 -9.09
N LEU A 34 -17.50 -7.15 -7.93
CA LEU A 34 -18.38 -8.31 -7.82
C LEU A 34 -19.73 -8.06 -8.48
N GLU A 35 -20.37 -6.91 -8.23
CA GLU A 35 -21.62 -6.48 -8.88
C GLU A 35 -21.46 -6.43 -10.41
N MET A 36 -20.40 -5.80 -10.92
CA MET A 36 -20.10 -5.78 -12.36
C MET A 36 -19.86 -7.18 -12.95
N GLN A 37 -19.35 -8.14 -12.17
CA GLN A 37 -19.18 -9.53 -12.60
C GLN A 37 -20.51 -10.30 -12.62
N GLU A 38 -21.42 -10.03 -11.70
CA GLU A 38 -22.76 -10.62 -11.71
C GLU A 38 -23.59 -10.08 -12.88
N ASP A 39 -23.62 -8.76 -13.07
CA ASP A 39 -24.25 -8.09 -14.22
C ASP A 39 -23.71 -8.64 -15.55
N LEU A 40 -22.41 -8.95 -15.63
CA LEU A 40 -21.80 -9.58 -16.81
C LEU A 40 -22.34 -11.00 -17.05
N VAL A 41 -22.54 -11.80 -16.00
CA VAL A 41 -23.12 -13.16 -16.12
C VAL A 41 -24.59 -13.08 -16.56
N GLN A 42 -25.38 -12.18 -15.97
CA GLN A 42 -26.77 -11.94 -16.39
C GLN A 42 -26.85 -11.46 -17.85
N LEU A 43 -25.97 -10.53 -18.26
CA LEU A 43 -25.89 -10.07 -19.66
C LEU A 43 -25.49 -11.22 -20.61
N ARG A 44 -24.48 -12.03 -20.27
CA ARG A 44 -24.09 -13.22 -21.05
C ARG A 44 -25.26 -14.18 -21.24
N GLN A 45 -26.04 -14.42 -20.19
CA GLN A 45 -27.24 -15.27 -20.25
C GLN A 45 -28.31 -14.66 -21.17
N GLY A 46 -28.59 -13.36 -21.05
CA GLY A 46 -29.53 -12.65 -21.93
C GLY A 46 -29.10 -12.70 -23.41
N VAL A 47 -27.83 -12.44 -23.71
CA VAL A 47 -27.29 -12.53 -25.08
C VAL A 47 -27.37 -13.96 -25.62
N ALA A 48 -27.11 -14.97 -24.79
CA ALA A 48 -27.29 -16.37 -25.18
C ALA A 48 -28.76 -16.73 -25.48
N GLN A 49 -29.72 -16.20 -24.73
CA GLN A 49 -31.16 -16.34 -25.01
C GLN A 49 -31.54 -15.69 -26.34
N THR A 50 -31.04 -14.48 -26.64
CA THR A 50 -31.28 -13.81 -27.94
C THR A 50 -30.67 -14.61 -29.10
N ILE A 51 -29.47 -15.17 -28.94
CA ILE A 51 -28.86 -16.06 -29.94
C ILE A 51 -29.69 -17.34 -30.16
N ALA A 52 -30.25 -17.91 -29.09
CA ALA A 52 -31.14 -19.07 -29.20
C ALA A 52 -32.47 -18.74 -29.91
N ALA A 53 -33.05 -17.56 -29.67
CA ALA A 53 -34.22 -17.06 -30.37
C ALA A 53 -33.93 -16.80 -31.87
N GLN A 54 -32.76 -16.25 -32.20
CA GLN A 54 -32.30 -16.09 -33.57
C GLN A 54 -32.19 -17.45 -34.28
N LYS A 55 -31.48 -18.43 -33.68
CA LYS A 55 -31.35 -19.79 -34.24
C LYS A 55 -32.69 -20.51 -34.40
N ARG A 56 -33.67 -20.26 -33.52
CA ARG A 56 -35.03 -20.79 -33.66
C ARG A 56 -35.76 -20.19 -34.87
N SER A 57 -35.64 -18.88 -35.06
CA SER A 57 -36.18 -18.16 -36.23
C SER A 57 -35.49 -18.63 -37.53
N GLU A 58 -34.18 -18.86 -37.49
CA GLU A 58 -33.36 -19.34 -38.60
C GLU A 58 -33.77 -20.74 -39.03
N LYS A 59 -34.01 -21.65 -38.06
CA LYS A 59 -34.60 -22.95 -38.35
C LYS A 59 -35.97 -22.82 -39.01
N GLN A 60 -36.87 -21.99 -38.49
CA GLN A 60 -38.20 -21.79 -39.08
C GLN A 60 -38.15 -21.25 -40.51
N TYR A 61 -37.20 -20.35 -40.81
CA TYR A 61 -36.94 -19.88 -42.18
C TYR A 61 -36.47 -21.02 -43.09
N ASN A 62 -35.52 -21.84 -42.64
CA ASN A 62 -35.02 -22.98 -43.41
C ASN A 62 -36.09 -24.06 -43.61
N ASP A 63 -36.92 -24.34 -42.60
CA ASP A 63 -38.05 -25.27 -42.71
C ASP A 63 -39.09 -24.75 -43.72
N ALA A 64 -39.36 -23.44 -43.76
CA ALA A 64 -40.21 -22.82 -44.78
C ALA A 64 -39.60 -22.92 -46.20
N GLN A 65 -38.29 -22.68 -46.36
CA GLN A 65 -37.58 -22.87 -47.63
C GLN A 65 -37.64 -24.33 -48.12
N ASN A 66 -37.56 -25.31 -47.21
CA ASN A 66 -37.72 -26.72 -47.54
C ASN A 66 -39.14 -27.03 -48.07
N GLU A 67 -40.18 -26.46 -47.45
CA GLU A 67 -41.55 -26.58 -47.97
C GLU A 67 -41.72 -25.88 -49.33
N ILE A 68 -41.16 -24.68 -49.56
CA ILE A 68 -41.17 -24.01 -50.88
C ILE A 68 -40.63 -24.95 -51.97
N ASN A 69 -39.47 -25.58 -51.72
CA ASN A 69 -38.81 -26.50 -52.65
C ASN A 69 -39.55 -27.83 -52.83
N LYS A 70 -40.32 -28.27 -51.83
CA LYS A 70 -41.21 -29.44 -51.91
C LYS A 70 -42.47 -29.12 -52.72
N TRP A 71 -43.15 -28.01 -52.45
CA TRP A 71 -44.34 -27.60 -53.20
C TRP A 71 -44.03 -27.22 -54.66
N GLN A 72 -42.84 -26.69 -54.94
CA GLN A 72 -42.35 -26.53 -56.32
C GLN A 72 -42.24 -27.87 -57.06
N ARG A 73 -41.62 -28.88 -56.44
CA ARG A 73 -41.50 -30.23 -57.05
C ARG A 73 -42.86 -30.91 -57.22
N ASN A 74 -43.77 -30.73 -56.27
CA ASN A 74 -45.15 -31.22 -56.37
C ASN A 74 -45.90 -30.57 -57.55
N ALA A 75 -45.76 -29.26 -57.75
CA ALA A 75 -46.35 -28.56 -58.88
C ALA A 75 -45.79 -29.04 -60.22
N GLN A 76 -44.46 -29.22 -60.32
CA GLN A 76 -43.81 -29.77 -61.51
C GLN A 76 -44.29 -31.19 -61.83
N LEU A 77 -44.42 -32.06 -60.82
CA LEU A 77 -44.91 -33.44 -60.98
C LEU A 77 -46.40 -33.48 -61.39
N ALA A 78 -47.22 -32.55 -60.90
CA ALA A 78 -48.62 -32.43 -61.30
C ALA A 78 -48.76 -31.99 -62.77
N LEU A 79 -47.99 -30.99 -63.21
CA LEU A 79 -47.93 -30.56 -64.61
C LEU A 79 -47.42 -31.68 -65.54
N GLN A 80 -46.40 -32.45 -65.13
CA GLN A 80 -45.92 -33.62 -65.87
C GLN A 80 -46.98 -34.73 -66.04
N LYS A 81 -48.01 -34.74 -65.18
CA LYS A 81 -49.16 -35.67 -65.24
C LYS A 81 -50.41 -35.05 -65.88
N GLY A 82 -50.33 -33.80 -66.36
CA GLY A 82 -51.47 -33.09 -66.94
C GLY A 82 -52.50 -32.54 -65.93
N ASP A 83 -52.24 -32.63 -64.63
CA ASP A 83 -53.16 -32.14 -63.59
C ASP A 83 -52.84 -30.68 -63.21
N GLU A 84 -53.33 -29.75 -64.03
CA GLU A 84 -53.19 -28.32 -63.79
C GLU A 84 -53.87 -27.85 -62.49
N ASN A 85 -54.93 -28.52 -62.05
CA ASN A 85 -55.67 -28.13 -60.85
C ASN A 85 -54.90 -28.50 -59.58
N LEU A 86 -54.25 -29.65 -59.54
CA LEU A 86 -53.31 -30.03 -58.49
C LEU A 86 -52.04 -29.16 -58.54
N ALA A 87 -51.54 -28.84 -59.74
CA ALA A 87 -50.40 -27.93 -59.91
C ALA A 87 -50.69 -26.53 -59.35
N ARG A 88 -51.87 -25.96 -59.64
CA ARG A 88 -52.31 -24.65 -59.14
C ARG A 88 -52.38 -24.61 -57.62
N GLN A 89 -52.96 -25.64 -56.99
CA GLN A 89 -52.99 -25.79 -55.53
C GLN A 89 -51.58 -25.91 -54.92
N ALA A 90 -50.68 -26.66 -55.56
CA ALA A 90 -49.29 -26.77 -55.10
C ALA A 90 -48.54 -25.43 -55.21
N LEU A 91 -48.77 -24.63 -56.26
CA LEU A 91 -48.21 -23.29 -56.39
C LEU A 91 -48.79 -22.29 -55.38
N GLU A 92 -50.08 -22.40 -55.05
CA GLU A 92 -50.70 -21.61 -53.99
C GLU A 92 -50.07 -21.90 -52.61
N ARG A 93 -49.90 -23.18 -52.26
CA ARG A 93 -49.17 -23.59 -51.04
C ARG A 93 -47.73 -23.09 -51.05
N LYS A 94 -47.02 -23.21 -52.19
CA LYS A 94 -45.67 -22.64 -52.37
C LYS A 94 -45.67 -21.14 -52.06
N LYS A 95 -46.66 -20.38 -52.53
CA LYS A 95 -46.78 -18.94 -52.28
C LYS A 95 -46.91 -18.65 -50.79
N THR A 96 -47.79 -19.33 -50.07
CA THR A 96 -47.95 -19.12 -48.61
C THR A 96 -46.64 -19.33 -47.84
N TYR A 97 -45.87 -20.37 -48.16
CA TYR A 97 -44.54 -20.58 -47.56
C TYR A 97 -43.50 -19.54 -48.04
N THR A 98 -43.59 -19.04 -49.27
CA THR A 98 -42.73 -17.95 -49.79
C THR A 98 -42.98 -16.64 -49.05
N ASP A 99 -44.23 -16.27 -48.83
CA ASP A 99 -44.62 -15.06 -48.09
C ASP A 99 -44.16 -15.17 -46.62
N THR A 100 -44.37 -16.34 -46.00
CA THR A 100 -43.89 -16.66 -44.63
C THR A 100 -42.36 -16.59 -44.52
N SER A 101 -41.65 -17.18 -45.46
CA SER A 101 -40.18 -17.19 -45.52
C SER A 101 -39.62 -15.77 -45.67
N THR A 102 -40.24 -14.94 -46.52
CA THR A 102 -39.87 -13.52 -46.71
C THR A 102 -40.01 -12.72 -45.40
N ALA A 103 -41.11 -12.91 -44.66
CA ALA A 103 -41.32 -12.25 -43.37
C ALA A 103 -40.30 -12.72 -42.31
N LEU A 104 -40.03 -14.02 -42.23
CA LEU A 104 -39.01 -14.58 -41.33
C LEU A 104 -37.61 -14.06 -41.66
N LYS A 105 -37.27 -13.91 -42.95
CA LYS A 105 -35.98 -13.36 -43.41
C LYS A 105 -35.77 -11.92 -42.97
N ALA A 106 -36.75 -11.04 -43.18
CA ALA A 106 -36.67 -9.64 -42.74
C ALA A 106 -36.53 -9.52 -41.20
N SER A 107 -37.21 -10.39 -40.44
CA SER A 107 -37.02 -10.47 -38.98
C SER A 107 -35.61 -10.96 -38.62
N LEU A 108 -35.10 -12.00 -39.29
CA LEU A 108 -33.78 -12.58 -39.04
C LEU A 108 -32.63 -11.61 -39.31
N ASP A 109 -32.70 -10.82 -40.38
CA ASP A 109 -31.68 -9.83 -40.69
C ASP A 109 -31.63 -8.74 -39.61
N THR A 110 -32.80 -8.28 -39.16
CA THR A 110 -32.95 -7.35 -38.02
C THR A 110 -32.40 -7.95 -36.72
N GLN A 111 -32.75 -9.20 -36.41
CA GLN A 111 -32.25 -9.93 -35.23
C GLN A 111 -30.73 -10.13 -35.29
N SER A 112 -30.15 -10.34 -36.48
CA SER A 112 -28.71 -10.55 -36.66
C SER A 112 -27.91 -9.31 -36.29
N THR A 113 -28.32 -8.12 -36.76
CA THR A 113 -27.68 -6.85 -36.38
C THR A 113 -27.80 -6.55 -34.89
N GLN A 114 -28.92 -6.92 -34.26
CA GLN A 114 -29.10 -6.80 -32.81
C GLN A 114 -28.16 -7.75 -32.04
N VAL A 115 -28.11 -9.03 -32.41
CA VAL A 115 -27.22 -10.04 -31.81
C VAL A 115 -25.75 -9.68 -31.98
N GLU A 116 -25.35 -9.14 -33.14
CA GLU A 116 -23.96 -8.71 -33.36
C GLU A 116 -23.61 -7.49 -32.50
N THR A 117 -24.49 -6.49 -32.43
CA THR A 117 -24.34 -5.34 -31.54
C THR A 117 -24.21 -5.78 -30.07
N LEU A 118 -25.07 -6.70 -29.62
CA LEU A 118 -25.01 -7.27 -28.26
C LEU A 118 -23.67 -7.99 -27.98
N LYS A 119 -23.15 -8.77 -28.94
CA LYS A 119 -21.82 -9.42 -28.82
C LYS A 119 -20.69 -8.39 -28.72
N ARG A 120 -20.70 -7.34 -29.54
CA ARG A 120 -19.70 -6.25 -29.49
C ARG A 120 -19.74 -5.52 -28.14
N ASN A 121 -20.94 -5.19 -27.65
CA ASN A 121 -21.14 -4.52 -26.36
C ASN A 121 -20.68 -5.40 -25.18
N LEU A 122 -20.92 -6.70 -25.25
CA LEU A 122 -20.45 -7.68 -24.26
C LEU A 122 -18.92 -7.69 -24.17
N ILE A 123 -18.21 -7.79 -25.29
CA ILE A 123 -16.74 -7.77 -25.34
C ILE A 123 -16.19 -6.43 -24.78
N GLN A 124 -16.85 -5.31 -25.09
CA GLN A 124 -16.48 -4.00 -24.52
C GLN A 124 -16.68 -3.95 -23.00
N LEU A 125 -17.76 -4.53 -22.47
CA LEU A 125 -18.00 -4.61 -21.02
C LEU A 125 -16.96 -5.49 -20.32
N GLU A 126 -16.61 -6.64 -20.91
CA GLU A 126 -15.56 -7.53 -20.39
C GLU A 126 -14.20 -6.83 -20.31
N SER A 127 -13.82 -6.08 -21.37
CA SER A 127 -12.63 -5.23 -21.38
C SER A 127 -12.68 -4.14 -20.28
N LYS A 128 -13.82 -3.46 -20.13
CA LYS A 128 -14.01 -2.43 -19.10
C LYS A 128 -13.99 -2.98 -17.67
N ILE A 129 -14.45 -4.21 -17.44
CA ILE A 129 -14.31 -4.92 -16.17
C ILE A 129 -12.85 -5.25 -15.89
N SER A 130 -12.07 -5.66 -16.91
CA SER A 130 -10.63 -5.87 -16.78
C SER A 130 -9.89 -4.57 -16.41
N GLU A 131 -10.18 -3.46 -17.11
CA GLU A 131 -9.67 -2.13 -16.73
C GLU A 131 -10.04 -1.73 -15.30
N ALA A 132 -11.27 -2.02 -14.87
CA ALA A 132 -11.75 -1.71 -13.53
C ALA A 132 -11.00 -2.53 -12.46
N LYS A 133 -10.70 -3.81 -12.71
CA LYS A 133 -9.87 -4.64 -11.83
C LYS A 133 -8.45 -4.09 -11.67
N THR A 134 -7.78 -3.75 -12.76
CA THR A 134 -6.45 -3.12 -12.71
C THR A 134 -6.48 -1.78 -11.95
N LYS A 135 -7.56 -1.00 -12.09
CA LYS A 135 -7.78 0.22 -11.32
C LYS A 135 -8.05 -0.07 -9.83
N LYS A 136 -8.78 -1.14 -9.48
CA LYS A 136 -8.97 -1.59 -8.08
C LYS A 136 -7.62 -1.83 -7.41
N GLU A 137 -6.74 -2.63 -8.01
CA GLU A 137 -5.44 -2.95 -7.40
C GLU A 137 -4.53 -1.71 -7.29
N MET A 138 -4.55 -0.81 -8.29
CA MET A 138 -3.82 0.46 -8.20
C MET A 138 -4.36 1.37 -7.08
N LEU A 139 -5.67 1.44 -6.90
CA LEU A 139 -6.30 2.23 -5.84
C LEU A 139 -6.06 1.60 -4.46
N LYS A 140 -6.18 0.27 -4.33
CA LYS A 140 -5.83 -0.49 -3.12
C LYS A 140 -4.39 -0.25 -2.69
N ALA A 141 -3.43 -0.34 -3.61
CA ALA A 141 -2.02 -0.02 -3.32
C ALA A 141 -1.84 1.43 -2.82
N ARG A 142 -2.52 2.41 -3.44
CA ARG A 142 -2.50 3.81 -2.98
C ARG A 142 -3.14 4.00 -1.60
N ILE A 143 -4.26 3.33 -1.33
CA ILE A 143 -4.95 3.34 -0.04
C ILE A 143 -4.05 2.75 1.06
N THR A 144 -3.35 1.64 0.80
CA THR A 144 -2.39 1.05 1.74
C THR A 144 -1.21 1.98 2.01
N THR A 145 -0.63 2.60 0.97
CA THR A 145 0.44 3.60 1.14
C THR A 145 -0.02 4.83 1.91
N ALA A 146 -1.23 5.32 1.67
CA ALA A 146 -1.81 6.44 2.42
C ALA A 146 -2.04 6.06 3.90
N LYS A 147 -2.69 4.92 4.18
CA LYS A 147 -2.86 4.38 5.53
C LYS A 147 -1.51 4.24 6.26
N ALA A 148 -0.46 3.78 5.58
CA ALA A 148 0.87 3.68 6.15
C ALA A 148 1.53 5.05 6.41
N GLN A 149 1.35 6.05 5.53
CA GLN A 149 1.82 7.41 5.74
C GLN A 149 1.09 8.12 6.88
N GLU A 150 -0.22 7.92 7.01
CA GLU A 150 -1.03 8.40 8.13
C GLU A 150 -0.62 7.73 9.45
N GLN A 151 -0.37 6.42 9.45
CA GLN A 151 0.17 5.71 10.61
C GLN A 151 1.56 6.22 11.00
N LEU A 152 2.45 6.48 10.04
CA LEU A 152 3.77 7.07 10.30
C LEU A 152 3.66 8.49 10.87
N GLN A 153 2.81 9.36 10.31
CA GLN A 153 2.56 10.69 10.89
C GLN A 153 1.87 10.62 12.25
N GLY A 154 0.96 9.67 12.46
CA GLY A 154 0.32 9.40 13.75
C GLY A 154 1.33 8.94 14.80
N MET A 155 2.25 8.05 14.44
CA MET A 155 3.36 7.64 15.29
C MET A 155 4.34 8.77 15.54
N VAL A 156 4.67 9.64 14.57
CA VAL A 156 5.53 10.82 14.78
C VAL A 156 4.86 11.90 15.64
N ARG A 157 3.52 12.03 15.59
CA ARG A 157 2.76 12.93 16.49
C ARG A 157 2.56 12.34 17.89
N GLY A 158 2.36 11.02 18.00
CA GLY A 158 2.23 10.30 19.27
C GLY A 158 3.56 10.13 20.01
N MET A 159 4.64 9.91 19.25
CA MET A 159 6.03 10.05 19.68
C MET A 159 6.36 11.54 19.81
N ASN A 160 5.69 12.21 20.75
CA ASN A 160 6.08 13.54 21.23
C ASN A 160 7.58 13.52 21.55
N THR A 161 8.40 14.20 20.75
CA THR A 161 9.87 14.30 20.98
C THR A 161 10.18 14.84 22.37
N SER A 162 9.27 15.66 22.92
CA SER A 162 9.25 16.14 24.30
C SER A 162 9.30 15.00 25.35
N SER A 163 8.71 13.82 25.12
CA SER A 163 8.67 12.76 26.14
C SER A 163 10.03 12.10 26.37
N ALA A 164 10.78 11.83 25.29
CA ALA A 164 12.13 11.28 25.37
C ALA A 164 13.14 12.34 25.85
N MET A 165 13.02 13.58 25.37
CA MET A 165 13.92 14.66 25.74
C MET A 165 13.73 15.09 27.20
N SER A 166 12.48 15.25 27.65
CA SER A 166 12.20 15.52 29.08
C SER A 166 12.42 14.33 30.00
N ALA A 167 12.55 13.10 29.48
CA ALA A 167 13.05 11.97 30.27
C ALA A 167 14.58 12.05 30.48
N PHE A 168 15.32 12.63 29.53
CA PHE A 168 16.72 12.98 29.68
C PHE A 168 16.92 14.14 30.67
N GLU A 169 16.20 15.25 30.50
CA GLU A 169 16.27 16.43 31.40
C GLU A 169 15.97 16.02 32.87
N ARG A 170 14.94 15.21 33.10
CA ARG A 170 14.61 14.67 34.44
C ARG A 170 15.58 13.61 34.96
N MET A 171 16.47 13.08 34.12
CA MET A 171 17.57 12.21 34.55
C MET A 171 18.79 13.04 34.93
N GLU A 172 19.11 14.06 34.13
CA GLU A 172 20.19 15.04 34.37
C GLU A 172 19.97 15.82 35.67
N GLU A 173 18.78 16.39 35.89
CA GLU A 173 18.42 17.07 37.14
C GLU A 173 18.54 16.13 38.36
N LYS A 174 18.23 14.85 38.17
CA LYS A 174 18.29 13.83 39.23
C LYS A 174 19.72 13.36 39.52
N VAL A 175 20.61 13.37 38.52
CA VAL A 175 22.05 13.16 38.69
C VAL A 175 22.64 14.35 39.43
N LEU A 176 22.37 15.59 38.99
CA LEU A 176 22.79 16.82 39.69
C LEU A 176 22.32 16.84 41.15
N MET A 177 21.10 16.39 41.44
CA MET A 177 20.59 16.25 42.82
C MET A 177 21.32 15.14 43.62
N GLN A 178 21.80 14.08 42.98
CA GLN A 178 22.61 13.05 43.65
C GLN A 178 24.06 13.51 43.84
N GLU A 179 24.67 14.20 42.88
CA GLU A 179 26.02 14.75 42.97
C GLU A 179 26.10 15.83 44.05
N SER A 180 25.21 16.82 44.03
CA SER A 180 25.14 17.84 45.08
C SER A 180 24.83 17.25 46.47
N ARG A 181 24.01 16.19 46.55
CA ARG A 181 23.79 15.46 47.81
C ARG A 181 25.02 14.67 48.26
N ALA A 182 25.77 14.06 47.34
CA ALA A 182 27.01 13.35 47.66
C ALA A 182 28.10 14.32 48.10
N GLN A 183 28.19 15.49 47.47
CA GLN A 183 29.09 16.58 47.83
C GLN A 183 28.74 17.16 49.21
N ALA A 184 27.46 17.47 49.47
CA ALA A 184 27.00 17.93 50.78
C ALA A 184 27.18 16.86 51.89
N LEU A 185 27.04 15.57 51.56
CA LEU A 185 27.36 14.48 52.49
C LEU A 185 28.88 14.32 52.69
N GLY A 186 29.70 14.63 51.68
CA GLY A 186 31.16 14.69 51.81
C GLY A 186 31.63 15.84 52.70
N GLU A 187 31.03 17.03 52.54
CA GLU A 187 31.24 18.18 53.42
C GLU A 187 30.77 17.89 54.85
N LEU A 188 29.60 17.26 55.02
CA LEU A 188 29.08 16.88 56.33
C LEU A 188 29.91 15.77 57.00
N ALA A 189 30.37 14.76 56.25
CA ALA A 189 31.24 13.71 56.75
C ALA A 189 32.66 14.22 57.04
N GLY A 190 33.15 15.20 56.28
CA GLY A 190 34.37 15.94 56.59
C GLY A 190 34.24 16.71 57.90
N ALA A 191 33.16 17.48 58.07
CA ALA A 191 32.87 18.18 59.32
C ALA A 191 32.69 17.24 60.52
N ASP A 192 32.06 16.08 60.33
CA ASP A 192 31.87 15.09 61.40
C ASP A 192 33.18 14.34 61.75
N LEU A 193 34.06 14.08 60.78
CA LEU A 193 35.44 13.61 61.02
C LEU A 193 36.27 14.65 61.76
N GLU A 194 36.25 15.91 61.32
CA GLU A 194 36.96 17.01 61.99
C GLU A 194 36.45 17.21 63.43
N THR A 195 35.13 17.06 63.64
CA THR A 195 34.51 17.14 64.97
C THR A 195 34.84 15.94 65.84
N GLN A 196 34.93 14.73 65.27
CA GLN A 196 35.35 13.52 66.00
C GLN A 196 36.85 13.57 66.33
N PHE A 197 37.70 14.13 65.47
CA PHE A 197 39.10 14.41 65.80
C PHE A 197 39.21 15.48 66.89
N ALA A 198 38.46 16.60 66.81
CA ALA A 198 38.43 17.61 67.86
C ALA A 198 37.89 17.08 69.21
N GLN A 199 37.03 16.05 69.20
CA GLN A 199 36.60 15.35 70.42
C GLN A 199 37.61 14.29 70.92
N LEU A 200 38.45 13.75 70.05
CA LEU A 200 39.58 12.88 70.43
C LEU A 200 40.79 13.68 70.94
N GLU A 201 41.03 14.88 70.42
CA GLU A 201 42.01 15.85 70.93
C GLU A 201 41.50 16.56 72.20
N GLY A 202 40.18 16.59 72.43
CA GLY A 202 39.54 17.18 73.61
C GLY A 202 39.62 16.34 74.89
N GLY A 203 40.48 15.31 74.96
CA GLY A 203 40.51 14.36 76.08
C GLY A 203 41.91 13.83 76.46
N SER A 204 42.35 14.20 77.66
CA SER A 204 43.60 13.80 78.36
C SER A 204 44.84 14.67 78.07
N ASP A 205 45.51 15.04 79.16
CA ASP A 205 46.84 15.66 79.27
C ASP A 205 47.12 16.90 78.39
N VAL A 206 46.37 17.96 78.69
CA VAL A 206 46.85 19.34 78.53
C VAL A 206 48.15 19.54 79.33
N ASP A 207 49.24 19.66 78.59
CA ASP A 207 50.51 20.40 78.76
C ASP A 207 50.98 21.03 80.10
N ASP A 208 50.13 21.28 81.09
CA ASP A 208 50.41 22.17 82.24
C ASP A 208 51.62 21.73 83.09
N GLU A 209 51.75 20.44 83.42
CA GLU A 209 52.86 19.97 84.28
C GLU A 209 54.19 19.79 83.52
N LEU A 210 54.16 19.39 82.24
CA LEU A 210 55.40 19.12 81.49
C LEU A 210 56.03 20.37 80.87
N ALA A 211 55.20 21.37 80.50
CA ALA A 211 55.68 22.69 80.09
C ALA A 211 56.46 23.38 81.23
N ALA A 212 55.95 23.28 82.46
CA ALA A 212 56.63 23.79 83.66
C ALA A 212 58.01 23.16 83.87
N LEU A 213 58.19 21.87 83.56
CA LEU A 213 59.46 21.17 83.70
C LEU A 213 60.48 21.52 82.60
N LYS A 214 60.05 21.64 81.34
CA LYS A 214 60.95 21.95 80.21
C LYS A 214 61.33 23.43 80.10
N ALA A 215 60.57 24.35 80.70
CA ALA A 215 60.97 25.74 80.87
C ALA A 215 62.30 25.91 81.66
N GLN A 216 62.79 24.85 82.32
CA GLN A 216 64.06 24.83 83.04
C GLN A 216 65.30 24.55 82.16
N MET A 217 65.16 24.29 80.84
CA MET A 217 66.29 24.12 79.92
C MET A 217 66.23 25.06 78.70
N LEU A 218 67.30 25.86 78.57
CA LEU A 218 67.45 27.05 77.71
C LEU A 218 67.60 26.77 76.18
N PRO A 219 67.62 27.80 75.29
CA PRO A 219 67.02 27.73 73.94
C PRO A 219 68.05 28.14 72.84
N PRO A 220 67.76 29.01 71.85
CA PRO A 220 66.77 29.00 70.74
C PRO A 220 67.44 28.97 69.33
N ALA A 221 66.69 28.68 68.25
CA ALA A 221 66.96 29.21 66.89
C ALA A 221 65.79 29.04 65.89
N THR A 222 65.77 29.89 64.86
CA THR A 222 64.82 30.02 63.72
C THR A 222 65.61 30.40 62.45
N PRO A 223 65.05 30.52 61.21
CA PRO A 223 63.95 29.83 60.50
C PRO A 223 64.42 29.40 59.06
N VAL A 224 63.70 29.81 57.98
CA VAL A 224 63.99 29.83 56.51
C VAL A 224 64.09 28.51 55.69
N THR A 225 63.76 28.37 54.38
CA THR A 225 62.93 29.13 53.38
C THR A 225 62.86 28.37 52.01
N GLN A 226 61.92 28.73 51.10
CA GLN A 226 61.79 28.38 49.65
C GLN A 226 61.40 26.91 49.28
N ALA A 227 60.66 26.55 48.21
CA ALA A 227 59.96 27.18 47.05
C ALA A 227 60.53 26.90 45.62
N GLN A 228 59.62 26.92 44.62
CA GLN A 228 59.78 26.91 43.14
C GLN A 228 59.70 25.54 42.38
N LEU A 229 59.52 25.62 41.04
CA LEU A 229 58.95 24.58 40.14
C LEU A 229 59.99 23.90 39.17
N PRO A 230 59.75 23.63 37.85
CA PRO A 230 59.79 22.30 37.20
C PRO A 230 60.92 22.24 36.10
N PRO A 231 60.85 21.60 34.89
CA PRO A 231 59.95 20.61 34.24
C PRO A 231 60.70 19.47 33.44
N GLN A 232 60.05 18.91 32.38
CA GLN A 232 60.60 18.14 31.21
C GLN A 232 60.87 16.60 31.39
N GLN A 233 60.69 15.69 30.40
CA GLN A 233 60.12 15.79 29.03
C GLN A 233 59.64 14.44 28.40
N GLU A 234 58.59 14.50 27.56
CA GLU A 234 58.23 13.63 26.38
C GLU A 234 58.13 12.09 26.56
N THR A 235 57.86 11.20 25.56
CA THR A 235 57.79 11.16 24.06
C THR A 235 56.77 10.04 23.63
N THR A 236 56.29 9.70 22.40
CA THR A 236 56.49 10.02 20.95
C THR A 236 55.20 9.65 20.14
N ALA A 237 55.17 9.84 18.80
CA ALA A 237 54.18 9.27 17.82
C ALA A 237 54.93 8.82 16.50
N PRO A 238 54.37 8.54 15.28
CA PRO A 238 53.15 9.10 14.60
C PRO A 238 52.30 8.11 13.72
N ASN A 239 51.30 8.63 12.98
CA ASN A 239 50.47 7.87 11.99
C ASN A 239 49.84 8.77 10.87
N PRO A 240 49.90 8.42 9.55
CA PRO A 240 49.29 9.23 8.48
C PRO A 240 48.50 8.48 7.35
N LYS A 241 47.17 8.37 7.51
CA LYS A 241 46.04 8.60 6.54
C LYS A 241 46.06 8.24 5.02
N SER A 242 44.83 7.91 4.55
CA SER A 242 44.06 8.38 3.35
C SER A 242 44.28 7.89 1.90
N ASN A 243 43.18 7.31 1.37
CA ASN A 243 42.49 7.55 0.08
C ASN A 243 43.15 7.18 -1.29
N GLU A 244 42.33 7.21 -2.35
CA GLU A 244 42.67 7.06 -3.79
C GLU A 244 43.06 5.65 -4.32
N VAL A 245 42.08 4.75 -4.42
CA VAL A 245 42.03 3.75 -5.52
C VAL A 245 40.57 3.58 -6.00
N VAL A 246 40.12 4.45 -6.91
CA VAL A 246 38.89 4.27 -7.70
C VAL A 246 39.23 4.62 -9.15
N ASP A 247 39.59 3.60 -9.94
CA ASP A 247 39.47 3.53 -11.42
C ASP A 247 40.11 2.24 -11.99
N SER A 248 41.10 1.66 -11.31
CA SER A 248 41.90 0.54 -11.82
C SER A 248 41.18 -0.81 -11.99
N GLU A 249 40.09 -1.05 -11.26
CA GLU A 249 39.38 -2.35 -11.28
C GLU A 249 38.12 -2.39 -12.17
N LEU A 250 37.68 -1.26 -12.73
CA LEU A 250 36.59 -1.23 -13.72
C LEU A 250 37.10 -1.49 -15.15
N ASP A 251 38.38 -1.18 -15.42
CA ASP A 251 38.99 -1.31 -16.74
C ASP A 251 39.51 -2.73 -17.03
N SER A 252 39.76 -3.54 -15.98
CA SER A 252 40.12 -4.95 -16.08
C SER A 252 38.93 -5.83 -16.51
N LEU A 253 37.75 -5.59 -15.93
CA LEU A 253 36.51 -6.30 -16.24
C LEU A 253 35.97 -6.01 -17.65
N ARG A 254 36.26 -4.83 -18.22
CA ARG A 254 35.91 -4.52 -19.62
C ARG A 254 36.78 -5.30 -20.62
N LYS A 255 38.09 -5.42 -20.37
CA LYS A 255 39.00 -6.14 -21.27
C LYS A 255 38.79 -7.66 -21.30
N GLN A 256 38.07 -8.22 -20.31
CA GLN A 256 37.64 -9.63 -20.31
C GLN A 256 36.35 -9.89 -21.10
N LEU A 257 35.68 -8.87 -21.64
CA LEU A 257 34.43 -9.00 -22.41
C LEU A 257 34.57 -8.69 -23.92
N ASP A 258 35.77 -8.34 -24.38
CA ASP A 258 36.11 -8.10 -25.80
C ASP A 258 37.09 -9.16 -26.37
N GLN A 259 37.34 -10.27 -25.65
CA GLN A 259 38.32 -11.31 -26.05
C GLN A 259 37.82 -12.77 -25.97
N LEU A 260 36.53 -13.01 -25.71
CA LEU A 260 35.86 -14.31 -25.80
C LEU A 260 34.35 -14.14 -26.09
#